data_AF-M1AHU1-F1
#
_entry.id   AF-M1AHU1-F1
#
_cell.length_a   1.000
_cell.length_b   1.000
_cell.length_c   1.000
_cell.angle_alpha   90.00
_cell.angle_beta   90.00
_cell.angle_gamma   90.00
#
_symmetry.space_group_name_H-M   'P 1'
#
loop_
_entity.id
_entity.type
_entity.pdbx_description
1 polymer ?
#
loop_
_entity_poly.entity_id
_entity_poly.type
_entity_poly.pdbx_seq_one_letter_code
_entity_poly.pdbx_strand_id
1 'polypeptide(L)'
;MDAPNELSYKPPSEFEEVKKDSLVNLNITDSTELWLIQWPFNQHPGLDGQEVSLKLHHDGHMGSFEDSSGKSYEVVSCRAQDPDAVVFLPSESEPKIGNS
;
A
#
# COMPACT_ATOMS: atom_id res chain seq x y z
N MET A 1 -44.95 -1.49 6.18
CA MET A 1 -44.39 -0.12 6.15
C MET A 1 -42.94 -0.27 6.55
N ASP A 2 -42.04 -0.21 5.58
CA ASP A 2 -40.60 -0.30 5.81
C ASP A 2 -40.14 1.00 6.48
N ALA A 3 -39.65 0.89 7.72
CA ALA A 3 -39.02 2.00 8.41
C ALA A 3 -37.75 2.40 7.64
N PRO A 4 -37.41 3.69 7.55
CA PRO A 4 -36.19 4.12 6.89
C PRO A 4 -35.00 3.49 7.62
N ASN A 5 -34.13 2.87 6.83
CA ASN A 5 -32.89 2.22 7.23
C ASN A 5 -31.88 3.26 7.79
N GLU A 6 -32.18 3.86 8.95
CA GLU A 6 -31.38 4.91 9.61
C GLU A 6 -30.08 4.40 10.25
N LEU A 7 -29.75 3.11 10.14
CA LEU A 7 -28.59 2.49 10.78
C LEU A 7 -27.34 2.45 9.89
N SER A 8 -27.34 3.07 8.72
CA SER A 8 -26.13 3.15 7.89
C SER A 8 -25.16 4.17 8.48
N TYR A 9 -23.91 3.76 8.71
CA TYR A 9 -22.82 4.67 9.07
C TYR A 9 -22.74 5.84 8.07
N LYS A 10 -22.66 7.07 8.61
CA LYS A 10 -22.37 8.27 7.82
C LYS A 10 -21.01 8.81 8.25
N PRO A 11 -20.02 8.90 7.35
CA PRO A 11 -18.75 9.51 7.69
C PRO A 11 -18.91 11.02 7.98
N PRO A 12 -17.95 11.65 8.69
CA PRO A 12 -17.92 13.10 8.84
C PRO A 12 -17.88 13.80 7.47
N SER A 13 -18.37 15.05 7.41
CA SER A 13 -18.57 15.81 6.16
C SER A 13 -17.31 16.07 5.35
N GLU A 14 -16.13 15.96 5.97
CA GLU A 14 -14.82 16.11 5.37
C GLU A 14 -14.29 14.83 4.71
N PHE A 15 -15.02 13.71 4.82
CA PHE A 15 -14.66 12.44 4.21
C PHE A 15 -15.70 12.01 3.17
N GLU A 16 -15.21 11.42 2.08
CA GLU A 16 -16.03 10.79 1.05
C GLU A 16 -15.64 9.33 0.84
N GLU A 17 -16.59 8.52 0.38
CA GLU A 17 -16.31 7.14 0.02
C GLU A 17 -15.47 7.10 -1.27
N VAL A 18 -14.28 6.49 -1.17
CA VAL A 18 -13.40 6.32 -2.33
C VAL A 18 -13.86 5.12 -3.15
N LYS A 19 -14.61 5.39 -4.22
CA LYS A 19 -14.97 4.39 -5.25
C LYS A 19 -13.85 4.31 -6.27
N LYS A 20 -12.81 3.54 -5.96
CA LYS A 20 -11.74 3.21 -6.92
C LYS A 20 -11.83 1.75 -7.29
N ASP A 21 -11.83 1.49 -8.59
CA ASP A 21 -11.67 0.15 -9.12
C ASP A 21 -10.31 -0.40 -8.66
N SER A 22 -10.24 -1.71 -8.43
CA SER A 22 -8.97 -2.35 -8.09
C SER A 22 -7.97 -2.12 -9.23
N LEU A 23 -6.84 -1.49 -8.92
CA LEU A 23 -5.76 -1.29 -9.89
C LEU A 23 -5.02 -2.61 -10.17
N VAL A 24 -5.15 -3.62 -9.31
CA VAL A 24 -4.45 -4.91 -9.43
C VAL A 24 -5.31 -6.06 -8.91
N ASN A 25 -5.55 -7.08 -9.72
CA ASN A 25 -6.02 -8.38 -9.23
C ASN A 25 -4.78 -9.17 -8.76
N LEU A 26 -4.56 -9.23 -7.45
CA LEU A 26 -3.42 -9.92 -6.84
C LEU A 26 -3.79 -11.38 -6.58
N ASN A 27 -3.35 -12.30 -7.46
CA ASN A 27 -3.40 -13.74 -7.18
C ASN A 27 -2.20 -14.12 -6.29
N ILE A 28 -2.37 -14.02 -4.96
CA ILE A 28 -1.34 -14.36 -3.98
C ILE A 28 -1.23 -15.89 -3.90
N THR A 29 -0.16 -16.44 -4.46
CA THR A 29 0.21 -17.86 -4.33
C THR A 29 1.38 -18.01 -3.37
N ASP A 30 1.73 -19.25 -3.01
CA ASP A 30 2.89 -19.55 -2.16
C ASP A 30 4.25 -19.08 -2.74
N SER A 31 4.29 -18.70 -4.03
CA SER A 31 5.49 -18.19 -4.71
C SER A 31 5.51 -16.66 -4.88
N THR A 32 4.51 -15.95 -4.34
CA THR A 32 4.41 -14.49 -4.48
C THR A 32 5.02 -13.80 -3.26
N GLU A 33 6.01 -12.93 -3.49
CA GLU A 33 6.58 -12.06 -2.46
C GLU A 33 5.94 -10.67 -2.51
N LEU A 34 5.49 -10.17 -1.36
CA LEU A 34 4.95 -8.81 -1.21
C LEU A 34 5.96 -7.92 -0.51
N TRP A 35 6.20 -6.74 -1.09
CA TRP A 35 7.14 -5.74 -0.59
C TRP A 35 6.40 -4.49 -0.17
N LEU A 36 6.58 -4.08 1.08
CA LEU A 36 6.12 -2.77 1.57
C LEU A 36 7.29 -1.78 1.47
N ILE A 37 7.19 -0.83 0.56
CA ILE A 37 8.20 0.20 0.34
C ILE A 37 7.69 1.52 0.91
N GLN A 38 8.46 2.13 1.80
CA GLN A 38 8.14 3.41 2.43
C GLN A 38 9.04 4.51 1.88
N TRP A 39 8.42 5.61 1.46
CA TRP A 39 9.12 6.82 1.04
C TRP A 39 8.98 7.92 2.11
N PRO A 40 9.92 8.87 2.20
CA PRO A 40 9.76 10.00 3.10
C PRO A 40 8.54 10.85 2.71
N PHE A 41 7.83 11.36 3.72
CA PHE A 41 6.61 12.14 3.52
C PHE A 41 6.86 13.38 2.63
N ASN A 42 6.03 13.56 1.60
CA ASN A 42 6.17 14.59 0.55
C ASN A 42 7.50 14.57 -0.22
N GLN A 43 8.21 13.44 -0.21
CA GLN A 43 9.45 13.24 -0.96
C GLN A 43 9.31 11.96 -1.77
N HIS A 44 8.74 12.09 -2.96
CA HIS A 44 8.74 11.02 -3.94
C HIS A 44 10.02 11.15 -4.75
N PRO A 45 10.95 10.19 -4.68
CA PRO A 45 12.15 10.24 -5.51
C PRO A 45 11.73 10.25 -6.98
N GLY A 46 12.23 11.24 -7.72
CA GLY A 46 12.07 11.33 -9.16
C GLY A 46 12.92 10.25 -9.84
N LEU A 47 12.37 9.04 -9.95
CA LEU A 47 13.06 7.92 -10.60
C LEU A 47 13.07 8.07 -12.12
N ASP A 48 12.09 8.75 -12.72
CA ASP A 48 12.06 9.04 -14.18
C ASP A 48 12.29 7.79 -15.07
N GLY A 49 11.82 6.62 -14.62
CA GLY A 49 12.01 5.33 -15.31
C GLY A 49 13.36 4.66 -15.03
N GLN A 50 14.18 5.20 -14.14
CA GLN A 50 15.42 4.59 -13.67
C GLN A 50 15.14 3.27 -12.96
N GLU A 51 15.88 2.24 -13.36
CA GLU A 51 15.91 0.96 -12.68
C GLU A 51 16.88 1.02 -11.50
N VAL A 52 16.42 0.60 -10.32
CA VAL A 52 17.24 0.56 -9.10
C VAL A 52 17.46 -0.90 -8.71
N SER A 53 18.72 -1.32 -8.62
CA SER A 53 19.08 -2.65 -8.16
C SER A 53 19.25 -2.67 -6.65
N LEU A 54 18.50 -3.54 -5.97
CA LEU A 54 18.56 -3.76 -4.52
C LEU A 54 19.35 -5.03 -4.23
N LYS A 55 20.27 -4.96 -3.27
CA LYS A 55 21.04 -6.11 -2.79
C LYS A 55 20.49 -6.56 -1.45
N LEU A 56 19.91 -7.75 -1.42
CA LEU A 56 19.28 -8.28 -0.21
C LEU A 56 20.32 -8.90 0.73
N HIS A 57 21.16 -8.04 1.30
CA HIS A 57 22.16 -8.44 2.29
C HIS A 57 21.55 -8.58 3.69
N HIS A 58 22.21 -9.36 4.55
CA HIS A 58 21.76 -9.58 5.94
C HIS A 58 22.02 -8.42 6.89
N ASP A 59 22.75 -7.40 6.44
CA ASP A 59 23.15 -6.21 7.20
C ASP A 59 22.06 -5.12 7.25
N GLY A 60 20.97 -5.30 6.49
CA GLY A 60 19.87 -4.35 6.42
C GLY A 60 20.11 -3.19 5.46
N HIS A 61 21.28 -3.03 4.85
CA HIS A 61 21.46 -2.07 3.76
C HIS A 61 21.16 -2.74 2.42
N MET A 62 20.14 -2.25 1.73
CA MET A 62 19.73 -2.79 0.44
C MET A 62 20.40 -2.06 -0.72
N GLY A 63 20.78 -0.80 -0.54
CA GLY A 63 21.50 -0.02 -1.54
C GLY A 63 21.24 1.47 -1.43
N SER A 64 21.70 2.21 -2.43
CA SER A 64 21.47 3.64 -2.55
C SER A 64 21.23 4.01 -4.00
N PHE A 65 20.46 5.07 -4.23
CA PHE A 65 20.30 5.67 -5.56
C PHE A 65 20.26 7.19 -5.45
N GLU A 66 20.39 7.87 -6.58
CA GLU A 66 20.28 9.33 -6.68
C GLU A 66 19.10 9.66 -7.59
N ASP A 67 18.22 10.57 -7.18
CA ASP A 67 17.11 11.03 -8.01
C ASP A 67 17.56 12.07 -9.05
N SER A 68 16.66 12.43 -9.98
CA SER A 68 16.96 13.42 -11.01
C SER A 68 17.26 14.84 -10.50
N SER A 69 16.99 15.12 -9.21
CA SER A 69 17.37 16.37 -8.56
C SER A 69 18.78 16.35 -7.96
N GLY A 70 19.47 15.20 -8.02
CA GLY A 70 20.78 14.99 -7.41
C GLY A 70 20.71 14.63 -5.92
N LYS A 71 19.52 14.29 -5.39
CA LYS A 71 19.39 13.85 -4.00
C LYS A 71 19.65 12.36 -3.89
N SER A 72 20.52 11.98 -2.96
CA SER A 72 20.79 10.59 -2.66
C SER A 72 19.84 10.04 -1.61
N TYR A 73 19.32 8.84 -1.86
CA TYR A 73 18.47 8.08 -0.95
C TYR A 73 19.13 6.76 -0.64
N GLU A 74 19.02 6.37 0.61
CA GLU A 74 19.45 5.07 1.10
C GLU A 74 18.24 4.17 1.30
N VAL A 75 18.34 2.95 0.78
CA VAL A 75 17.31 1.93 0.90
C VAL A 75 17.78 0.93 1.93
N VAL A 76 17.01 0.80 3.00
CA VAL A 76 17.30 -0.09 4.10
C VAL A 76 16.14 -1.07 4.33
N SER A 77 16.47 -2.30 4.66
CA SER A 77 15.53 -3.30 5.15
C SER A 77 15.39 -3.16 6.65
N CYS A 78 14.22 -2.74 7.12
CA CYS A 78 13.89 -2.72 8.53
C CYS A 78 13.58 -4.15 9.03
N ARG A 79 14.60 -5.00 9.20
CA ARG A 79 14.44 -6.36 9.79
C ARG A 79 14.07 -6.37 11.27
N ALA A 80 14.12 -5.22 11.94
CA ALA A 80 13.91 -5.11 13.38
C ALA A 80 12.45 -5.32 13.82
N GLN A 81 11.50 -5.37 12.88
CA GLN A 81 10.09 -5.56 13.16
C GLN A 81 9.52 -6.51 12.10
N ASP A 82 8.95 -7.64 12.54
CA ASP A 82 7.99 -8.33 11.68
C ASP A 82 6.94 -7.30 11.23
N PRO A 83 6.55 -7.27 9.95
CA PRO A 83 5.61 -6.27 9.47
C PRO A 83 4.27 -6.45 10.19
N ASP A 84 3.97 -5.56 11.14
CA ASP A 84 2.64 -5.44 11.76
C ASP A 84 1.73 -4.64 10.83
N ALA A 85 1.53 -5.19 9.63
CA ALA A 85 0.75 -4.57 8.57
C ALA A 85 -0.24 -5.59 8.00
N VAL A 86 -1.48 -5.15 7.83
CA VAL A 86 -2.54 -5.92 7.17
C VAL A 86 -2.77 -5.35 5.78
N VAL A 87 -2.72 -6.21 4.77
CA VAL A 87 -3.03 -5.84 3.38
C VAL A 87 -4.53 -5.99 3.15
N PHE A 88 -5.21 -4.89 2.84
CA PHE A 88 -6.62 -4.89 2.45
C PHE A 88 -6.73 -5.00 0.94
N LEU A 89 -7.36 -6.05 0.45
CA LEU A 89 -7.63 -6.24 -0.98
C LEU A 89 -9.08 -5.84 -1.28
N PRO A 90 -9.33 -5.03 -2.33
CA PRO A 90 -10.69 -4.76 -2.77
C PRO A 90 -11.34 -6.07 -3.25
N SER A 91 -12.60 -6.28 -2.84
CA SER A 91 -13.42 -7.40 -3.33
C SER A 91 -14.02 -7.03 -4.69
N GLU A 92 -13.99 -7.94 -5.66
CA GLU A 92 -14.71 -7.78 -6.94
C GLU A 92 -16.24 -7.78 -6.76
N SER A 93 -16.72 -8.28 -5.62
CA SER A 93 -18.13 -8.20 -5.23
C SER A 93 -18.34 -7.08 -4.22
N GLU A 94 -19.35 -6.23 -4.46
CA GLU A 94 -19.78 -5.22 -3.50
C GLU A 94 -19.94 -5.86 -2.10
N PRO A 95 -19.50 -5.20 -1.02
CA PRO A 95 -19.62 -5.74 0.33
C PRO A 95 -21.08 -6.04 0.63
N LYS A 96 -21.43 -7.34 0.61
CA LYS A 96 -22.78 -7.81 0.86
C LYS A 96 -22.97 -7.94 2.36
N ILE A 97 -23.53 -6.89 2.97
CA ILE A 97 -23.95 -6.93 4.37
C ILE A 97 -25.14 -7.90 4.44
N GLY A 98 -24.89 -9.11 4.93
CA GLY A 98 -25.92 -10.12 5.18
C GLY A 98 -26.53 -9.90 6.56
N ASN A 99 -27.84 -9.66 6.59
CA ASN A 99 -28.61 -9.63 7.83
C ASN A 99 -29.06 -11.08 8.15
N SER A 100 -28.79 -11.57 9.37
CA SER A 100 -29.34 -12.84 9.91
C SER A 100 -30.67 -12.60 10.61
#